data_AF-A0A922MAM6-F1
#
_entry.id   AF-A0A922MAM6-F1
#
_cell.length_a   1.000
_cell.length_b   1.000
_cell.length_c   1.000
_cell.angle_alpha   90.00
_cell.angle_beta   90.00
_cell.angle_gamma   90.00
#
_symmetry.space_group_name_H-M   'P 1'
#
loop_
_entity.id
_entity.type
_entity.pdbx_description
1 polymer ?
#
loop_
_entity_poly.entity_id
_entity_poly.type
_entity_poly.pdbx_seq_one_letter_code
_entity_poly.pdbx_strand_id
1 'polypeptide(L)'
;MDDTESTTTSADENTGNLCDNPTRDTLAEGLLGLLKPTVDQLDDRVRATRISQLELKQQIDSLNEELQNVREALNNHPDLDPYVKKLISCKHKVTVVLNVLQASQNHINKADFDHVYEPAEDSFLLIDALEKDLEYLKKKNPTFCLEVGSGSGVIITAFGMAFPQTFCLSTDINFKACVMSKQTADYNKVKLDTCNMDLTSSFTDNVFDVIIFNPPYVVTESEECGGCDITASWAGGTKGREITDRLLTMIPKKLANNGVFYLLLIEENIPDEVVQIMSSYGYKSEIVLKRKVQNEQQLVFKFFR
;
A
#
# COMPACT_ATOMS: atom_id res chain seq x y z
N MET A 1 -75.84 0.13 14.91
CA MET A 1 -74.63 -0.04 15.74
C MET A 1 -73.51 -0.33 14.76
N ASP A 2 -72.97 0.80 14.30
CA ASP A 2 -71.61 1.12 13.85
C ASP A 2 -70.98 0.20 12.79
N ASP A 3 -70.92 0.60 11.52
CA ASP A 3 -70.07 1.64 10.86
C ASP A 3 -68.83 0.97 10.24
N THR A 4 -68.89 0.59 8.95
CA THR A 4 -68.58 1.35 7.71
C THR A 4 -67.14 1.18 7.19
N GLU A 5 -67.11 0.57 6.00
CA GLU A 5 -66.19 0.61 4.84
C GLU A 5 -64.99 1.58 4.86
N SER A 6 -63.77 1.08 4.52
CA SER A 6 -63.06 1.25 3.22
C SER A 6 -62.62 2.70 2.95
N THR A 7 -61.38 3.03 2.59
CA THR A 7 -60.77 2.73 1.28
C THR A 7 -59.31 3.22 1.28
N THR A 8 -58.49 2.58 0.46
CA THR A 8 -57.12 2.93 0.06
C THR A 8 -56.99 4.28 -0.66
N THR A 9 -55.91 5.03 -0.42
CA THR A 9 -55.15 5.77 -1.46
C THR A 9 -53.72 6.06 -1.01
N SER A 10 -52.80 5.97 -1.97
CA SER A 10 -51.36 6.04 -1.92
C SER A 10 -50.77 7.46 -1.89
N ALA A 11 -49.52 7.51 -1.42
CA ALA A 11 -48.47 8.50 -1.68
C ALA A 11 -48.67 9.90 -1.08
N ASP A 12 -47.79 10.26 -0.15
CA ASP A 12 -46.92 11.42 -0.36
C ASP A 12 -45.68 11.35 0.56
N GLU A 13 -44.58 11.78 -0.03
CA GLU A 13 -43.22 11.85 0.47
C GLU A 13 -43.14 12.61 1.80
N ASN A 14 -42.43 12.04 2.78
CA ASN A 14 -41.87 12.85 3.87
C ASN A 14 -40.56 12.28 4.40
N THR A 15 -39.65 11.89 3.50
CA THR A 15 -38.21 11.69 3.80
C THR A 15 -37.48 13.03 3.92
N GLY A 16 -38.12 14.03 4.53
CA GLY A 16 -37.65 15.40 4.64
C GLY A 16 -37.83 15.94 6.06
N ASN A 17 -37.35 15.22 7.07
CA ASN A 17 -37.00 15.76 8.41
C ASN A 17 -36.37 14.69 9.31
N LEU A 18 -35.24 14.11 8.88
CA LEU A 18 -34.47 13.13 9.65
C LEU A 18 -33.36 13.77 10.51
N CYS A 19 -33.30 15.10 10.60
CA CYS A 19 -32.24 15.81 11.29
C CYS A 19 -32.50 16.09 12.78
N ASP A 20 -33.75 16.11 13.25
CA ASP A 20 -34.06 16.52 14.63
C ASP A 20 -34.81 15.42 15.41
N ASN A 21 -34.18 14.25 15.56
CA ASN A 21 -34.68 13.22 16.49
C ASN A 21 -33.84 13.26 17.79
N PRO A 22 -34.33 13.90 18.87
CA PRO A 22 -33.60 14.06 20.13
C PRO A 22 -33.26 12.72 20.78
N THR A 23 -34.03 11.66 20.47
CA THR A 23 -33.74 10.31 20.96
C THR A 23 -32.49 9.72 20.31
N ARG A 24 -32.21 10.06 19.03
CA ARG A 24 -31.00 9.61 18.31
C ARG A 24 -29.75 10.31 18.83
N ASP A 25 -29.83 11.60 19.14
CA ASP A 25 -28.70 12.35 19.70
C ASP A 25 -28.40 11.88 21.13
N THR A 26 -29.42 11.59 21.94
CA THR A 26 -29.24 11.02 23.28
C THR A 26 -28.61 9.61 23.22
N LEU A 27 -29.02 8.78 22.24
CA LEU A 27 -28.42 7.47 21.99
C LEU A 27 -26.97 7.58 21.50
N ALA A 28 -26.69 8.53 20.59
CA ALA A 28 -25.35 8.80 20.09
C ALA A 28 -24.43 9.31 21.20
N GLU A 29 -24.90 10.22 22.06
CA GLU A 29 -24.18 10.70 23.24
C GLU A 29 -23.94 9.57 24.25
N GLY A 30 -24.92 8.69 24.47
CA GLY A 30 -24.75 7.50 25.31
C GLY A 30 -23.71 6.52 24.76
N LEU A 31 -23.70 6.32 23.43
CA LEU A 31 -22.72 5.47 22.75
C LEU A 31 -21.32 6.09 22.76
N LEU A 32 -21.22 7.40 22.52
CA LEU A 32 -19.99 8.18 22.64
C LEU A 32 -19.45 8.14 24.08
N GLY A 33 -20.31 8.30 25.08
CA GLY A 33 -19.92 8.20 26.49
C GLY A 33 -19.40 6.81 26.86
N LEU A 34 -19.98 5.75 26.27
CA LEU A 34 -19.52 4.37 26.46
C LEU A 34 -18.15 4.11 25.80
N LEU A 35 -17.95 4.64 24.59
CA LEU A 35 -16.75 4.36 23.79
C LEU A 35 -15.59 5.32 24.08
N LYS A 36 -15.87 6.52 24.60
CA LYS A 36 -14.87 7.58 24.85
C LYS A 36 -13.67 7.12 25.70
N PRO A 37 -13.82 6.39 26.81
CA PRO A 37 -12.67 5.92 27.59
C PRO A 37 -11.76 4.98 26.78
N THR A 38 -12.34 4.16 25.90
CA THR A 38 -11.58 3.26 25.02
C THR A 38 -10.87 4.01 23.91
N VAL A 39 -11.52 5.03 23.34
CA VAL A 39 -10.93 5.92 22.33
C VAL A 39 -9.76 6.70 22.94
N ASP A 40 -9.94 7.30 24.11
CA ASP A 40 -8.89 8.07 24.80
C ASP A 40 -7.69 7.17 25.16
N GLN A 41 -7.95 5.94 25.64
CA GLN A 41 -6.89 4.96 25.89
C GLN A 41 -6.15 4.53 24.63
N LEU A 42 -6.84 4.41 23.50
CA LEU A 42 -6.23 4.09 22.22
C LEU A 42 -5.33 5.25 21.75
N ASP A 43 -5.81 6.49 21.84
CA ASP A 43 -5.05 7.69 21.47
C ASP A 43 -3.78 7.85 22.31
N ASP A 44 -3.85 7.59 23.61
CA ASP A 44 -2.69 7.62 24.50
C ASP A 44 -1.67 6.53 24.15
N ARG A 45 -2.12 5.32 23.82
CA ARG A 45 -1.24 4.22 23.37
C ARG A 45 -0.56 4.58 22.05
N VAL A 46 -1.29 5.12 21.08
CA VAL A 46 -0.73 5.56 19.79
C VAL A 46 0.34 6.63 20.02
N ARG A 47 0.06 7.62 20.89
CA ARG A 47 1.03 8.67 21.25
C ARG A 47 2.29 8.10 21.88
N ALA A 48 2.15 7.16 22.81
CA ALA A 48 3.29 6.49 23.45
C ALA A 48 4.13 5.70 22.44
N THR A 49 3.49 4.91 21.57
CA THR A 49 4.17 4.17 20.50
C THR A 49 4.96 5.10 19.58
N ARG A 50 4.41 6.26 19.23
CA ARG A 50 5.13 7.26 18.41
C ARG A 50 6.40 7.76 19.08
N ILE A 51 6.33 8.11 20.37
CA ILE A 51 7.51 8.59 21.11
C ILE A 51 8.60 7.51 21.09
N SER A 52 8.23 6.27 21.42
CA SER A 52 9.18 5.15 21.38
C SER A 52 9.75 4.90 19.98
N GLN A 53 8.95 5.06 18.93
CA GLN A 53 9.41 4.92 17.54
C GLN A 53 10.37 6.06 17.13
N LEU A 54 10.12 7.30 17.58
CA LEU A 54 11.01 8.44 17.31
C LEU A 54 12.36 8.26 18.01
N GLU A 55 12.34 7.83 19.27
CA GLU A 55 13.53 7.46 20.02
C GLU A 55 14.29 6.32 19.33
N LEU A 56 13.58 5.28 18.89
CA LEU A 56 14.17 4.17 18.15
C LEU A 56 14.83 4.63 16.84
N LYS A 57 14.20 5.53 16.08
CA LYS A 57 14.80 6.10 14.88
C LYS A 57 16.08 6.88 15.19
N GLN A 58 16.06 7.72 16.22
CA GLN A 58 17.25 8.46 16.64
C GLN A 58 18.39 7.50 17.03
N GLN A 59 18.08 6.43 17.77
CA GLN A 59 19.05 5.40 18.12
C GLN A 59 19.59 4.67 16.88
N ILE A 60 18.73 4.33 15.91
CA ILE A 60 19.17 3.67 14.68
C ILE A 60 20.02 4.61 13.81
N ASP A 61 19.66 5.88 13.68
CA ASP A 61 20.46 6.86 12.93
C ASP A 61 21.83 7.06 13.57
N SER A 62 21.89 7.18 14.91
CA SER A 62 23.15 7.26 15.67
C SER A 62 24.00 6.00 15.50
N LEU A 63 23.39 4.82 15.63
CA LEU A 63 24.08 3.54 15.47
C LEU A 63 24.58 3.35 14.03
N ASN A 64 23.86 3.87 13.03
CA ASN A 64 24.28 3.81 11.64
C ASN A 64 25.49 4.71 11.38
N GLU A 65 25.53 5.90 11.97
CA GLU A 65 26.69 6.79 11.91
C GLU A 65 27.91 6.15 12.58
N GLU A 66 27.75 5.56 13.77
CA GLU A 66 28.82 4.82 14.44
C GLU A 66 29.34 3.65 13.61
N LEU A 67 28.45 2.86 13.00
CA LEU A 67 28.84 1.73 12.15
C LEU A 67 29.58 2.18 10.89
N GLN A 68 29.22 3.32 10.29
CA GLN A 68 30.00 3.88 9.18
C GLN A 68 31.39 4.32 9.63
N ASN A 69 31.49 5.01 10.77
CA ASN A 69 32.78 5.42 11.35
C ASN A 69 33.68 4.21 11.64
N VAL A 70 33.11 3.14 12.19
CA VAL A 70 33.83 1.88 12.44
C VAL A 70 34.26 1.21 11.12
N ARG A 71 33.40 1.21 10.10
CA ARG A 71 33.72 0.66 8.77
C ARG A 71 34.88 1.40 8.10
N GLU A 72 34.88 2.73 8.19
CA GLU A 72 35.96 3.59 7.67
C GLU A 72 37.27 3.35 8.44
N ALA A 73 37.20 3.26 9.77
CA ALA A 73 38.36 2.98 10.62
C ALA A 73 38.97 1.58 10.38
N LEU A 74 38.16 0.61 9.94
CA LEU A 74 38.57 -0.78 9.68
C LEU A 74 38.86 -1.07 8.20
N ASN A 75 39.02 -0.05 7.34
CA ASN A 75 39.33 -0.20 5.92
C ASN A 75 38.34 -1.10 5.15
N ASN A 76 37.03 -0.95 5.40
CA ASN A 76 35.98 -1.76 4.74
C ASN A 76 36.19 -3.27 4.93
N HIS A 77 36.50 -3.70 6.16
CA HIS A 77 36.63 -5.12 6.47
C HIS A 77 35.31 -5.87 6.16
N PRO A 78 35.34 -6.93 5.34
CA PRO A 78 34.13 -7.57 4.80
C PRO A 78 33.21 -8.21 5.85
N ASP A 79 33.70 -8.44 7.07
CA ASP A 79 32.94 -9.08 8.15
C ASP A 79 31.82 -8.19 8.74
N LEU A 80 31.87 -6.87 8.53
CA LEU A 80 30.89 -5.93 9.08
C LEU A 80 29.72 -5.63 8.13
N ASP A 81 29.88 -5.92 6.84
CA ASP A 81 28.86 -5.66 5.82
C ASP A 81 27.49 -6.30 6.13
N PRO A 82 27.39 -7.54 6.64
CA PRO A 82 26.09 -8.14 7.00
C PRO A 82 25.37 -7.36 8.10
N TYR A 83 26.09 -6.79 9.06
CA TYR A 83 25.53 -6.03 10.17
C TYR A 83 25.08 -4.64 9.73
N VAL A 84 25.88 -3.97 8.90
CA VAL A 84 25.49 -2.69 8.29
C VAL A 84 24.23 -2.85 7.44
N LYS A 85 24.13 -3.93 6.64
CA LYS A 85 22.91 -4.22 5.85
C LYS A 85 21.69 -4.44 6.74
N LYS A 86 21.82 -5.23 7.81
CA LYS A 86 20.73 -5.42 8.79
C LYS A 86 20.31 -4.11 9.45
N LEU A 87 21.25 -3.23 9.74
CA LEU A 87 20.94 -1.94 10.36
C LEU A 87 20.19 -1.00 9.41
N ILE A 88 20.64 -0.90 8.15
CA ILE A 88 19.97 -0.13 7.10
C ILE A 88 18.54 -0.66 6.88
N SER A 89 18.37 -1.99 6.86
CA SER A 89 17.04 -2.64 6.82
C SER A 89 16.15 -2.20 7.97
N CYS A 90 16.64 -2.33 9.22
CA CYS A 90 15.91 -1.89 10.41
C CYS A 90 15.58 -0.40 10.35
N LYS A 91 16.51 0.44 9.87
CA LYS A 91 16.31 1.87 9.69
C LYS A 91 15.20 2.19 8.70
N HIS A 92 15.19 1.52 7.56
CA HIS A 92 14.12 1.68 6.57
C HIS A 92 12.78 1.26 7.15
N LYS A 93 12.71 0.09 7.80
CA LYS A 93 11.48 -0.40 8.44
C LYS A 93 10.94 0.57 9.49
N VAL A 94 11.80 1.04 10.39
CA VAL A 94 11.41 2.01 11.43
C VAL A 94 11.01 3.35 10.81
N THR A 95 11.70 3.79 9.75
CA THR A 95 11.32 5.03 9.04
C THR A 95 9.94 4.87 8.40
N VAL A 96 9.68 3.77 7.68
CA VAL A 96 8.38 3.48 7.07
C VAL A 96 7.30 3.44 8.16
N VAL A 97 7.50 2.68 9.24
CA VAL A 97 6.52 2.58 10.35
C VAL A 97 6.27 3.93 11.00
N LEU A 98 7.32 4.72 11.27
CA LEU A 98 7.17 6.07 11.79
C LEU A 98 6.35 6.95 10.87
N ASN A 99 6.58 6.86 9.56
CA ASN A 99 5.86 7.67 8.59
C ASN A 99 4.40 7.25 8.48
N VAL A 100 4.09 5.95 8.57
CA VAL A 100 2.70 5.47 8.66
C VAL A 100 2.04 6.06 9.90
N LEU A 101 2.65 5.89 11.08
CA LEU A 101 2.13 6.42 12.34
C LEU A 101 2.03 7.95 12.34
N GLN A 102 2.92 8.64 11.64
CA GLN A 102 2.94 10.09 11.56
C GLN A 102 1.96 10.60 10.49
N ALA A 103 1.79 9.94 9.35
CA ALA A 103 0.73 10.23 8.39
C ALA A 103 -0.64 10.09 9.06
N SER A 104 -0.84 9.05 9.86
CA SER A 104 -2.03 8.88 10.70
C SER A 104 -2.28 10.02 11.72
N GLN A 105 -1.29 10.89 12.01
CA GLN A 105 -1.38 11.86 13.13
C GLN A 105 -1.05 13.33 12.79
N ASN A 106 -0.29 13.63 11.73
CA ASN A 106 0.33 14.95 11.48
C ASN A 106 -0.37 15.78 10.37
N HIS A 107 -1.69 15.70 10.23
CA HIS A 107 -2.57 16.37 9.23
C HIS A 107 -3.14 15.43 8.17
N ILE A 108 -3.76 14.36 8.62
CA ILE A 108 -4.83 13.75 7.85
C ILE A 108 -6.06 13.86 8.75
N ASN A 109 -7.07 14.61 8.29
CA ASN A 109 -8.38 14.48 8.91
C ASN A 109 -8.68 12.98 8.90
N LYS A 110 -9.20 12.39 9.98
CA LYS A 110 -9.63 10.98 9.96
C LYS A 110 -10.40 10.61 8.67
N ALA A 111 -11.09 11.60 8.09
CA ALA A 111 -11.71 11.63 6.77
C ALA A 111 -10.84 11.38 5.51
N ASP A 112 -9.50 11.49 5.50
CA ASP A 112 -8.72 11.17 4.29
C ASP A 112 -8.31 9.69 4.24
N PHE A 113 -8.13 9.03 5.40
CA PHE A 113 -7.97 7.56 5.48
C PHE A 113 -9.28 6.80 5.34
N ASP A 114 -10.43 7.45 5.53
CA ASP A 114 -11.74 6.89 5.13
C ASP A 114 -11.78 6.47 3.65
N HIS A 115 -10.84 6.97 2.84
CA HIS A 115 -10.80 6.72 1.39
C HIS A 115 -9.47 6.18 0.87
N VAL A 116 -8.40 6.06 1.65
CA VAL A 116 -7.09 5.55 1.15
C VAL A 116 -6.62 4.34 1.97
N TYR A 117 -6.13 3.32 1.28
CA TYR A 117 -5.61 2.10 1.89
C TYR A 117 -4.44 2.37 2.85
N GLU A 118 -4.61 1.96 4.11
CA GLU A 118 -3.56 1.97 5.12
C GLU A 118 -2.59 0.80 4.91
N PRO A 119 -1.27 1.02 5.00
CA PRO A 119 -0.29 -0.05 4.91
C PRO A 119 -0.54 -1.17 5.92
N ALA A 120 -0.63 -2.40 5.41
CA ALA A 120 -0.78 -3.60 6.22
C ALA A 120 0.34 -4.62 5.92
N GLU A 121 0.17 -5.85 6.41
CA GLU A 121 1.15 -6.94 6.31
C GLU A 121 1.59 -7.24 4.86
N ASP A 122 0.67 -7.09 3.91
CA ASP A 122 0.89 -7.24 2.47
C ASP A 122 1.88 -6.19 1.93
N SER A 123 1.71 -4.93 2.33
CA SER A 123 2.58 -3.80 1.97
C SER A 123 4.00 -4.03 2.51
N PHE A 124 4.10 -4.48 3.77
CA PHE A 124 5.39 -4.81 4.39
C PHE A 124 6.03 -6.05 3.78
N LEU A 125 5.25 -7.05 3.38
CA LEU A 125 5.76 -8.22 2.67
C LEU A 125 6.39 -7.83 1.33
N LEU A 126 5.75 -6.94 0.58
CA LEU A 126 6.26 -6.46 -0.70
C LEU A 126 7.56 -5.64 -0.52
N ILE A 127 7.64 -4.79 0.50
CA ILE A 127 8.87 -4.08 0.88
C ILE A 127 9.98 -5.09 1.25
N ASP A 128 9.67 -6.10 2.07
CA ASP A 128 10.64 -7.14 2.46
C ASP A 128 11.13 -7.96 1.26
N ALA A 129 10.26 -8.21 0.27
CA ALA A 129 10.64 -8.90 -0.96
C ALA A 129 11.58 -8.04 -1.82
N LEU A 130 11.28 -6.75 -2.00
CA LEU A 130 12.15 -5.79 -2.71
C LEU A 130 13.51 -5.66 -2.00
N GLU A 131 13.52 -5.63 -0.67
CA GLU A 131 14.75 -5.62 0.12
C GLU A 131 15.56 -6.91 -0.04
N LYS A 132 14.89 -8.07 -0.05
CA LYS A 132 15.55 -9.36 -0.30
C LYS A 132 16.21 -9.41 -1.68
N ASP A 133 15.59 -8.78 -2.68
CA ASP A 133 16.09 -8.73 -4.06
C ASP A 133 16.96 -7.49 -4.36
N LEU A 134 17.37 -6.74 -3.32
CA LEU A 134 18.10 -5.48 -3.45
C LEU A 134 19.41 -5.60 -4.23
N GLU A 135 20.16 -6.70 -4.05
CA GLU A 135 21.42 -6.93 -4.77
C GLU A 135 21.20 -7.14 -6.28
N TYR A 136 20.11 -7.81 -6.66
CA TYR A 136 19.71 -7.97 -8.07
C TYR A 136 19.33 -6.61 -8.66
N LEU A 137 18.50 -5.84 -7.95
CA LEU A 137 18.06 -4.52 -8.38
C LEU A 137 19.22 -3.51 -8.48
N LYS A 138 20.16 -3.53 -7.54
CA LYS A 138 21.38 -2.68 -7.59
C LYS A 138 22.24 -2.97 -8.81
N LYS A 139 22.42 -4.24 -9.18
CA LYS A 139 23.14 -4.62 -10.42
C LYS A 139 22.42 -4.12 -11.67
N LYS A 140 21.08 -4.11 -11.64
CA LYS A 140 20.25 -3.62 -12.73
C LYS A 140 20.29 -2.09 -12.87
N ASN A 141 20.54 -1.36 -11.78
CA ASN A 141 20.62 0.10 -11.72
C ASN A 141 19.44 0.79 -12.44
N PRO A 142 18.20 0.60 -11.94
CA PRO A 142 16.99 1.02 -12.64
C PRO A 142 16.94 2.55 -12.80
N THR A 143 16.54 3.00 -13.97
CA THR A 143 16.33 4.43 -14.26
C THR A 143 14.90 4.84 -13.99
N PHE A 144 13.92 3.98 -14.35
CA PHE A 144 12.50 4.24 -14.15
C PHE A 144 11.83 3.13 -13.34
N CYS A 145 11.16 3.52 -12.25
CA CYS A 145 10.34 2.63 -11.43
C CYS A 145 8.90 3.14 -11.40
N LEU A 146 7.93 2.23 -11.58
CA LEU A 146 6.51 2.51 -11.47
C LEU A 146 5.87 1.64 -10.38
N GLU A 147 5.14 2.26 -9.47
CA GLU A 147 4.14 1.57 -8.64
C GLU A 147 2.73 1.78 -9.23
N VAL A 148 2.00 0.68 -9.43
CA VAL A 148 0.58 0.71 -9.80
C VAL A 148 -0.26 0.54 -8.54
N GLY A 149 -1.29 1.36 -8.35
CA GLY A 149 -2.13 1.35 -7.15
C GLY A 149 -1.37 1.72 -5.88
N SER A 150 -0.78 2.92 -5.84
CA SER A 150 0.16 3.27 -4.78
C SER A 150 -0.46 3.47 -3.39
N GLY A 151 -1.77 3.70 -3.28
CA GLY A 151 -2.43 3.91 -2.00
C GLY A 151 -1.74 5.03 -1.19
N SER A 152 -1.18 4.66 -0.05
CA SER A 152 -0.41 5.58 0.81
C SER A 152 0.99 5.95 0.30
N GLY A 153 1.49 5.25 -0.71
CA GLY A 153 2.79 5.47 -1.36
C GLY A 153 4.00 4.96 -0.57
N VAL A 154 3.79 4.14 0.46
CA VAL A 154 4.89 3.63 1.29
C VAL A 154 5.87 2.74 0.53
N ILE A 155 5.39 1.94 -0.43
CA ILE A 155 6.22 0.97 -1.16
C ILE A 155 7.11 1.68 -2.16
N ILE A 156 6.55 2.55 -3.03
CA ILE A 156 7.38 3.36 -3.94
C ILE A 156 8.31 4.31 -3.20
N THR A 157 7.90 4.84 -2.04
CA THR A 157 8.77 5.68 -1.21
C THR A 157 9.94 4.87 -0.66
N ALA A 158 9.68 3.68 -0.09
CA ALA A 158 10.73 2.79 0.40
C ALA A 158 11.71 2.38 -0.72
N PHE A 159 11.19 2.10 -1.92
CA PHE A 159 12.01 1.84 -3.10
C PHE A 159 12.88 3.06 -3.46
N GLY A 160 12.29 4.26 -3.55
CA GLY A 160 13.02 5.49 -3.88
C GLY A 160 14.08 5.88 -2.85
N MET A 161 13.90 5.54 -1.57
CA MET A 161 14.95 5.68 -0.54
C MET A 161 16.15 4.77 -0.82
N ALA A 162 15.91 3.54 -1.29
CA ALA A 162 16.96 2.59 -1.64
C ALA A 162 17.66 2.92 -2.98
N PHE A 163 16.96 3.64 -3.87
CA PHE A 163 17.46 4.02 -5.20
C PHE A 163 17.31 5.53 -5.49
N PRO A 164 18.13 6.41 -4.87
CA PRO A 164 17.97 7.87 -4.98
C PRO A 164 18.12 8.46 -6.39
N GLN A 165 18.70 7.70 -7.32
CA GLN A 165 18.91 8.11 -8.72
C GLN A 165 17.81 7.61 -9.65
N THR A 166 16.90 6.76 -9.17
CA THR A 166 15.79 6.25 -9.98
C THR A 166 14.65 7.27 -10.00
N PHE A 167 14.11 7.51 -11.19
CA PHE A 167 12.89 8.28 -11.35
C PHE A 167 11.69 7.42 -10.98
N CYS A 168 11.09 7.72 -9.83
CA CYS A 168 9.96 7.00 -9.29
C CYS A 168 8.66 7.66 -9.73
N LEU A 169 7.77 6.86 -10.31
CA LEU A 169 6.41 7.23 -10.69
C LEU A 169 5.44 6.35 -9.93
N SER A 170 4.25 6.88 -9.64
CA SER A 170 3.14 6.05 -9.19
C SER A 170 1.82 6.40 -9.86
N THR A 171 0.92 5.42 -9.89
CA THR A 171 -0.44 5.58 -10.38
C THR A 171 -1.43 5.12 -9.35
N ASP A 172 -2.58 5.78 -9.29
CA ASP A 172 -3.71 5.31 -8.52
C ASP A 172 -5.01 5.81 -9.16
N ILE A 173 -6.07 5.00 -9.14
CA ILE A 173 -7.39 5.43 -9.63
C ILE A 173 -8.03 6.44 -8.66
N ASN A 174 -7.64 6.39 -7.38
CA ASN A 174 -8.08 7.31 -6.36
C ASN A 174 -7.17 8.54 -6.28
N PHE A 175 -7.72 9.71 -6.58
CA PHE A 175 -6.97 10.97 -6.52
C PHE A 175 -6.40 11.26 -5.12
N LYS A 176 -7.10 10.88 -4.04
CA LYS A 176 -6.62 11.05 -2.67
C LYS A 176 -5.38 10.21 -2.40
N ALA A 177 -5.31 8.99 -2.95
CA ALA A 177 -4.12 8.13 -2.88
C ALA A 177 -2.92 8.75 -3.61
N CYS A 178 -3.12 9.37 -4.78
CA CYS A 178 -2.05 10.10 -5.47
C CYS A 178 -1.50 11.26 -4.64
N VAL A 179 -2.38 12.01 -3.96
CA VAL A 179 -1.97 13.13 -3.08
C VAL A 179 -1.21 12.60 -1.86
N MET A 180 -1.75 11.58 -1.18
CA MET A 180 -1.11 10.98 -0.02
C MET A 180 0.26 10.38 -0.36
N SER A 181 0.36 9.65 -1.48
CA SER A 181 1.62 9.09 -1.97
C SER A 181 2.68 10.18 -2.19
N LYS A 182 2.29 11.31 -2.77
CA LYS A 182 3.17 12.46 -2.97
C LYS A 182 3.65 13.06 -1.64
N GLN A 183 2.75 13.23 -0.68
CA GLN A 183 3.08 13.71 0.67
C GLN A 183 4.03 12.76 1.42
N THR A 184 3.79 11.45 1.34
CA THR A 184 4.65 10.41 1.92
C THR A 184 6.07 10.52 1.35
N ALA A 185 6.20 10.66 0.03
CA ALA A 185 7.51 10.80 -0.62
C ALA A 185 8.22 12.11 -0.24
N ASP A 186 7.51 13.25 -0.27
CA ASP A 186 8.07 14.56 0.06
C ASP A 186 8.57 14.61 1.51
N TYR A 187 7.81 14.02 2.45
CA TYR A 187 8.23 13.89 3.86
C TYR A 187 9.52 13.07 4.02
N ASN A 188 9.70 12.06 3.17
CA ASN A 188 10.89 11.21 3.13
C ASN A 188 12.01 11.72 2.24
N LYS A 189 11.84 12.91 1.64
CA LYS A 189 12.80 13.52 0.71
C LYS A 189 13.08 12.61 -0.51
N VAL A 190 12.08 11.84 -0.93
CA VAL A 190 12.11 11.01 -2.13
C VAL A 190 11.45 11.77 -3.27
N LYS A 191 12.08 11.75 -4.46
CA LYS A 191 11.47 12.30 -5.67
C LYS A 191 10.45 11.30 -6.22
N LEU A 192 9.18 11.65 -6.11
CA LEU A 192 8.05 10.89 -6.66
C LEU A 192 7.13 11.83 -7.42
N ASP A 193 6.73 11.41 -8.62
CA ASP A 193 5.61 11.99 -9.36
C ASP A 193 4.44 11.00 -9.37
N THR A 194 3.23 11.50 -9.11
CA THR A 194 2.02 10.68 -9.02
C THR A 194 1.04 11.04 -10.13
N CYS A 195 0.34 10.04 -10.65
CA CYS A 195 -0.60 10.19 -11.76
C CYS A 195 -1.94 9.54 -11.41
N ASN A 196 -3.01 10.33 -11.37
CA ASN A 196 -4.35 9.77 -11.20
C ASN A 196 -4.82 9.16 -12.53
N MET A 197 -4.79 7.83 -12.61
CA MET A 197 -5.17 7.09 -13.83
C MET A 197 -5.51 5.64 -13.54
N ASP A 198 -6.20 5.01 -14.49
CA ASP A 198 -6.46 3.58 -14.50
C ASP A 198 -5.20 2.82 -14.97
N LEU A 199 -4.64 2.02 -14.06
CA LEU A 199 -3.47 1.16 -14.25
C LEU A 199 -2.30 1.92 -14.91
N THR A 200 -2.01 1.63 -16.17
CA THR A 200 -0.87 2.19 -16.93
C THR A 200 -1.30 2.85 -18.23
N SER A 201 -2.57 3.23 -18.33
CA SER A 201 -3.28 3.61 -19.56
C SER A 201 -2.58 4.70 -20.39
N SER A 202 -2.00 5.71 -19.76
CA SER A 202 -1.44 6.88 -20.49
C SER A 202 0.09 6.90 -20.57
N PHE A 203 0.79 5.89 -20.03
CA PHE A 203 2.25 5.83 -20.17
C PHE A 203 2.67 5.31 -21.53
N THR A 204 3.81 5.81 -22.02
CA THR A 204 4.47 5.25 -23.21
C THR A 204 4.98 3.83 -22.95
N ASP A 205 5.17 3.08 -24.02
CA ASP A 205 5.62 1.69 -23.99
C ASP A 205 7.14 1.58 -23.78
N ASN A 206 7.58 0.45 -23.21
CA ASN A 206 8.97 0.02 -22.99
C ASN A 206 9.85 0.95 -22.15
N VAL A 207 9.28 1.61 -21.14
CA VAL A 207 10.01 2.62 -20.35
C VAL A 207 10.44 2.12 -18.97
N PHE A 208 9.64 1.26 -18.32
CA PHE A 208 9.86 0.96 -16.92
C PHE A 208 10.85 -0.19 -16.73
N ASP A 209 11.92 0.07 -15.97
CA ASP A 209 12.88 -0.95 -15.55
C ASP A 209 12.33 -1.84 -14.44
N VAL A 210 11.48 -1.26 -13.59
CA VAL A 210 10.81 -1.93 -12.48
C VAL A 210 9.36 -1.49 -12.47
N ILE A 211 8.44 -2.47 -12.42
CA ILE A 211 7.04 -2.23 -12.11
C ILE A 211 6.72 -2.98 -10.81
N ILE A 212 5.99 -2.35 -9.91
CA ILE A 212 5.57 -2.90 -8.62
C ILE A 212 4.04 -2.82 -8.56
N PHE A 213 3.38 -3.89 -8.15
CA PHE A 213 1.94 -3.89 -7.95
C PHE A 213 1.53 -4.70 -6.71
N ASN A 214 0.86 -4.01 -5.78
CA ASN A 214 0.04 -4.63 -4.76
C ASN A 214 -1.44 -4.46 -5.16
N PRO A 215 -2.04 -5.45 -5.85
CA PRO A 215 -3.40 -5.31 -6.40
C PRO A 215 -4.50 -5.33 -5.32
N PRO A 216 -5.72 -4.89 -5.65
CA PRO A 216 -6.90 -5.37 -4.92
C PRO A 216 -7.08 -6.87 -5.21
N TYR A 217 -6.69 -7.72 -4.26
CA TYR A 217 -6.59 -9.18 -4.44
C TYR A 217 -7.71 -9.97 -3.74
N VAL A 218 -8.61 -9.32 -2.99
CA VAL A 218 -9.68 -10.01 -2.26
C VAL A 218 -10.73 -10.50 -3.24
N VAL A 219 -11.16 -11.75 -3.08
CA VAL A 219 -12.24 -12.33 -3.89
C VAL A 219 -13.55 -11.67 -3.50
N THR A 220 -14.18 -10.99 -4.46
CA THR A 220 -15.45 -10.29 -4.30
C THR A 220 -16.37 -10.57 -5.49
N GLU A 221 -17.62 -10.14 -5.42
CA GLU A 221 -18.47 -10.07 -6.62
C GLU A 221 -17.89 -9.04 -7.60
N SER A 222 -18.11 -9.24 -8.90
CA SER A 222 -17.53 -8.38 -9.95
C SER A 222 -18.06 -6.94 -9.90
N GLU A 223 -19.29 -6.74 -9.40
CA GLU A 223 -19.88 -5.40 -9.25
C GLU A 223 -19.17 -4.53 -8.21
N GLU A 224 -18.39 -5.15 -7.30
CA GLU A 224 -17.61 -4.45 -6.29
C GLU A 224 -16.24 -3.98 -6.82
N CYS A 225 -15.85 -4.41 -8.02
CA CYS A 225 -14.60 -4.01 -8.66
C CYS A 225 -14.68 -2.65 -9.36
N GLY A 226 -13.64 -1.83 -9.17
CA GLY A 226 -13.44 -0.61 -9.97
C GLY A 226 -14.29 0.60 -9.55
N GLY A 227 -14.85 0.58 -8.34
CA GLY A 227 -15.41 1.78 -7.71
C GLY A 227 -14.35 2.85 -7.40
N CYS A 228 -14.78 4.05 -7.04
CA CYS A 228 -13.90 5.12 -6.56
C CYS A 228 -13.80 5.16 -5.02
N ASP A 229 -14.54 4.29 -4.34
CA ASP A 229 -14.59 4.21 -2.88
C ASP A 229 -13.45 3.34 -2.33
N ILE A 230 -13.25 3.38 -1.01
CA ILE A 230 -12.20 2.61 -0.32
C ILE A 230 -12.26 1.11 -0.64
N THR A 231 -13.45 0.58 -0.95
CA THR A 231 -13.69 -0.82 -1.34
C THR A 231 -12.86 -1.26 -2.54
N ALA A 232 -12.59 -0.34 -3.47
CA ALA A 232 -11.76 -0.60 -4.64
C ALA A 232 -10.29 -0.90 -4.30
N SER A 233 -9.86 -0.60 -3.07
CA SER A 233 -8.51 -0.91 -2.60
C SER A 233 -8.28 -2.40 -2.38
N TRP A 234 -9.34 -3.18 -2.14
CA TRP A 234 -9.22 -4.62 -1.91
C TRP A 234 -10.07 -5.48 -2.85
N ALA A 235 -11.18 -4.97 -3.39
CA ALA A 235 -12.11 -5.72 -4.23
C ALA A 235 -11.49 -6.13 -5.59
N GLY A 236 -11.06 -7.38 -5.68
CA GLY A 236 -10.40 -7.96 -6.85
C GLY A 236 -11.32 -8.78 -7.76
N GLY A 237 -12.59 -8.99 -7.35
CA GLY A 237 -13.62 -9.60 -8.18
C GLY A 237 -13.47 -11.11 -8.27
N THR A 238 -13.84 -11.68 -9.40
CA THR A 238 -13.74 -13.13 -9.64
C THR A 238 -12.29 -13.59 -9.47
N LYS A 239 -12.06 -14.56 -8.56
CA LYS A 239 -10.73 -15.04 -8.14
C LYS A 239 -9.82 -13.95 -7.51
N GLY A 240 -10.34 -12.75 -7.25
CA GLY A 240 -9.53 -11.62 -6.77
C GLY A 240 -8.51 -11.14 -7.80
N ARG A 241 -8.79 -11.29 -9.10
CA ARG A 241 -7.82 -11.03 -10.18
C ARG A 241 -8.30 -10.16 -11.32
N GLU A 242 -9.51 -9.62 -11.32
CA GLU A 242 -9.99 -8.87 -12.50
C GLU A 242 -9.10 -7.68 -12.85
N ILE A 243 -8.64 -6.94 -11.84
CA ILE A 243 -7.71 -5.83 -12.01
C ILE A 243 -6.30 -6.34 -12.35
N THR A 244 -5.86 -7.41 -11.70
CA THR A 244 -4.57 -8.06 -11.96
C THR A 244 -4.48 -8.52 -13.41
N ASP A 245 -5.44 -9.31 -13.88
CA ASP A 245 -5.50 -9.89 -15.22
C ASP A 245 -5.51 -8.78 -16.28
N ARG A 246 -6.21 -7.66 -16.05
CA ARG A 246 -6.12 -6.46 -16.91
C ARG A 246 -4.70 -5.93 -16.99
N LEU A 247 -4.03 -5.71 -15.85
CA LEU A 247 -2.66 -5.20 -15.85
C LEU A 247 -1.69 -6.18 -16.53
N LEU A 248 -1.83 -7.49 -16.32
CA LEU A 248 -0.97 -8.52 -16.93
C LEU A 248 -0.92 -8.40 -18.47
N THR A 249 -2.02 -7.99 -19.12
CA THR A 249 -2.04 -7.75 -20.58
C THR A 249 -1.23 -6.52 -21.02
N MET A 250 -1.01 -5.57 -20.10
CA MET A 250 -0.29 -4.32 -20.37
C MET A 250 1.21 -4.45 -20.07
N ILE A 251 1.60 -5.27 -19.09
CA ILE A 251 3.00 -5.46 -18.65
C ILE A 251 3.99 -5.68 -19.82
N PRO A 252 3.70 -6.56 -20.82
CA PRO A 252 4.64 -6.80 -21.93
C PRO A 252 4.94 -5.56 -22.78
N LYS A 253 4.05 -4.57 -22.78
CA LYS A 253 4.22 -3.31 -23.50
C LYS A 253 4.86 -2.22 -22.64
N LYS A 254 4.71 -2.29 -21.31
CA LYS A 254 5.19 -1.22 -20.41
C LYS A 254 6.60 -1.44 -19.89
N LEU A 255 7.00 -2.69 -19.68
CA LEU A 255 8.35 -3.02 -19.24
C LEU A 255 9.37 -2.76 -20.34
N ALA A 256 10.51 -2.18 -19.97
CA ALA A 256 11.70 -2.17 -20.81
C ALA A 256 12.20 -3.60 -21.10
N ASN A 257 13.10 -3.77 -22.08
CA ASN A 257 13.58 -5.10 -22.52
C ASN A 257 14.12 -5.99 -21.38
N ASN A 258 14.80 -5.39 -20.40
CA ASN A 258 15.32 -6.09 -19.22
C ASN A 258 14.50 -5.78 -17.97
N GLY A 259 13.28 -5.26 -18.12
CA GLY A 259 12.42 -4.83 -17.03
C GLY A 259 11.98 -6.00 -16.16
N VAL A 260 11.74 -5.70 -14.89
CA VAL A 260 11.24 -6.67 -13.90
C VAL A 260 9.92 -6.20 -13.32
N PHE A 261 9.01 -7.13 -13.09
CA PHE A 261 7.70 -6.86 -12.49
C PHE A 261 7.54 -7.63 -11.18
N TYR A 262 7.25 -6.92 -10.09
CA TYR A 262 6.92 -7.49 -8.80
C TYR A 262 5.42 -7.41 -8.57
N LEU A 263 4.82 -8.54 -8.20
CA LEU A 263 3.38 -8.67 -7.99
C LEU A 263 3.11 -9.41 -6.69
N LEU A 264 2.26 -8.84 -5.84
CA LEU A 264 1.71 -9.53 -4.69
C LEU A 264 0.47 -10.35 -5.10
N LEU A 265 0.37 -11.58 -4.59
CA LEU A 265 -0.78 -12.48 -4.77
C LEU A 265 -1.06 -13.22 -3.45
N ILE A 266 -2.29 -13.67 -3.28
CA ILE A 266 -2.67 -14.70 -2.30
C ILE A 266 -2.95 -16.04 -3.01
N GLU A 267 -2.99 -17.15 -2.26
CA GLU A 267 -3.28 -18.48 -2.84
C GLU A 267 -4.65 -18.54 -3.54
N GLU A 268 -5.63 -17.79 -3.03
CA GLU A 268 -6.97 -17.64 -3.60
C GLU A 268 -6.96 -17.01 -5.00
N ASN A 269 -5.90 -16.26 -5.33
CA ASN A 269 -5.69 -15.74 -6.68
C ASN A 269 -5.17 -16.79 -7.65
N ILE A 270 -5.01 -18.06 -7.24
CA ILE A 270 -4.53 -19.15 -8.11
C ILE A 270 -3.23 -18.75 -8.85
N PRO A 271 -2.10 -18.52 -8.13
CA PRO A 271 -0.89 -17.96 -8.73
C PRO A 271 -0.34 -18.72 -9.93
N ASP A 272 -0.59 -20.04 -10.00
CA ASP A 272 -0.20 -20.87 -11.15
C ASP A 272 -0.83 -20.38 -12.47
N GLU A 273 -2.08 -19.89 -12.46
CA GLU A 273 -2.71 -19.30 -13.65
C GLU A 273 -2.03 -17.98 -14.04
N VAL A 274 -1.68 -17.14 -13.07
CA VAL A 274 -0.95 -15.87 -13.31
C VAL A 274 0.42 -16.14 -13.91
N VAL A 275 1.14 -17.15 -13.40
CA VAL A 275 2.43 -17.59 -13.94
C VAL A 275 2.26 -18.07 -15.38
N GLN A 276 1.23 -18.85 -15.69
CA GLN A 276 0.96 -19.32 -17.05
C GLN A 276 0.66 -18.15 -18.01
N ILE A 277 -0.13 -17.16 -17.59
CA ILE A 277 -0.42 -15.95 -18.36
C ILE A 277 0.88 -15.23 -18.70
N MET A 278 1.72 -14.93 -17.70
CA MET A 278 2.98 -14.22 -17.91
C MET A 278 3.98 -15.04 -18.74
N SER A 279 4.00 -16.36 -18.57
CA SER A 279 4.82 -17.28 -19.37
C SER A 279 4.42 -17.25 -20.85
N SER A 280 3.13 -17.11 -21.17
CA SER A 280 2.66 -16.95 -22.55
C SER A 280 3.19 -15.68 -23.23
N TYR A 281 3.53 -14.64 -22.45
CA TYR A 281 4.20 -13.42 -22.91
C TYR A 281 5.74 -13.48 -22.87
N GLY A 282 6.29 -14.67 -22.59
CA GLY A 282 7.72 -14.94 -22.58
C GLY A 282 8.43 -14.57 -21.28
N TYR A 283 7.71 -14.38 -20.17
CA TYR A 283 8.32 -14.10 -18.87
C TYR A 283 8.60 -15.38 -18.08
N LYS A 284 9.73 -15.40 -17.40
CA LYS A 284 10.02 -16.33 -16.31
C LYS A 284 9.46 -15.74 -15.01
N SER A 285 9.19 -16.61 -14.04
CA SER A 285 8.70 -16.23 -12.72
C SER A 285 9.51 -16.88 -11.61
N GLU A 286 9.74 -16.15 -10.52
CA GLU A 286 10.19 -16.72 -9.25
C GLU A 286 9.35 -16.17 -8.09
N ILE A 287 9.22 -16.94 -7.02
CA ILE A 287 8.68 -16.45 -5.75
C ILE A 287 9.85 -15.86 -4.95
N VAL A 288 9.82 -14.55 -4.73
CA VAL A 288 10.86 -13.84 -3.96
C VAL A 288 10.66 -14.09 -2.48
N LEU A 289 9.42 -13.95 -2.01
CA LEU A 289 9.07 -14.11 -0.61
C LEU A 289 7.65 -14.64 -0.46
N LYS A 290 7.41 -15.37 0.63
CA LYS A 290 6.11 -15.93 1.00
C LYS A 290 5.93 -15.83 2.50
N ARG A 291 4.75 -15.42 2.94
CA ARG A 291 4.40 -15.28 4.36
C ARG A 291 2.98 -15.75 4.59
N LYS A 292 2.77 -16.46 5.70
CA LYS A 292 1.44 -16.79 6.18
C LYS A 292 1.02 -15.74 7.21
N VAL A 293 -0.09 -15.06 6.96
CA VAL A 293 -0.67 -14.04 7.84
C VAL A 293 -2.09 -14.49 8.16
N GLN A 294 -2.34 -14.85 9.42
CA GLN A 294 -3.61 -15.45 9.84
C GLN A 294 -3.98 -16.68 8.98
N ASN A 295 -5.09 -16.60 8.24
CA ASN A 295 -5.59 -17.64 7.35
C ASN A 295 -5.18 -17.45 5.88
N GLU A 296 -4.50 -16.35 5.56
CA GLU A 296 -4.07 -16.03 4.20
C GLU A 296 -2.59 -16.34 4.00
N GLN A 297 -2.27 -16.76 2.79
CA GLN A 297 -0.89 -17.04 2.38
C GLN A 297 -0.53 -16.10 1.24
N GLN A 298 0.26 -15.09 1.59
CA GLN A 298 0.69 -14.02 0.69
C GLN A 298 2.02 -14.40 0.04
N LEU A 299 2.14 -14.14 -1.25
CA LEU A 299 3.29 -14.43 -2.08
C LEU A 299 3.68 -13.19 -2.88
N VAL A 300 4.98 -12.92 -2.98
CA VAL A 300 5.51 -11.92 -3.89
C VAL A 300 6.24 -12.62 -5.02
N PHE A 301 5.69 -12.46 -6.23
CA PHE A 301 6.29 -12.95 -7.45
C PHE A 301 7.15 -11.89 -8.10
N LYS A 302 8.23 -12.35 -8.76
CA LYS A 302 9.06 -11.57 -9.66
C LYS A 302 8.98 -12.17 -11.05
N PHE A 303 8.59 -11.36 -12.02
CA PHE A 303 8.53 -11.70 -13.45
C PHE A 303 9.64 -10.98 -14.22
N PHE A 304 10.40 -11.71 -15.03
CA PHE A 304 11.57 -11.20 -15.75
C PHE A 304 11.83 -12.01 -17.03
N ARG A 305 12.71 -11.53 -17.92
CA ARG A 305 13.12 -12.23 -19.15
C ARG A 305 14.54 -12.78 -19.03
#